data_AF-A0A1G9HQG2-F1
#
_entry.id   AF-A0A1G9HQG2-F1
#
_cell.length_a   1.000
_cell.length_b   1.000
_cell.length_c   1.000
_cell.angle_alpha   90.00
_cell.angle_beta   90.00
_cell.angle_gamma   90.00
#
_symmetry.space_group_name_H-M   'P 1'
#
loop_
_entity.id
_entity.type
_entity.pdbx_description
1 polymer ?
#
loop_
_entity_poly.entity_id
_entity_poly.type
_entity_poly.pdbx_seq_one_letter_code
_entity_poly.pdbx_strand_id
1 'polypeptide(L)'
;MQQILSIIDNYSLTFIFTGLVMNLFLIILLAINYSITANLRDKYKRLVKGTSGKNIENVLMEHITKVEEVQENLKDIYSKMDILENRMSFSIQKVGIIRYNAFDDVGSDLSYSIAMLDNNNNGIILTGIHGRTETVSYAKPVKDGKSNYNLSVEEVQALERAKTNDLDKVKLKGSRSNKDNG
;
A
#
# COMPACT_ATOMS: atom_id res chain seq x y z
N MET A 1 54.62 67.88 36.18
CA MET A 1 53.73 67.14 37.12
C MET A 1 52.29 67.65 37.07
N GLN A 2 52.03 68.96 37.13
CA GLN A 2 50.67 69.53 37.07
C GLN A 2 49.93 69.32 35.74
N GLN A 3 50.62 69.37 34.59
CA GLN A 3 49.99 69.11 33.28
C GLN A 3 49.45 67.67 33.15
N ILE A 4 50.16 66.69 33.71
CA ILE A 4 49.75 65.28 33.69
C ILE A 4 48.49 65.07 34.55
N LEU A 5 48.42 65.71 35.72
CA LEU A 5 47.25 65.67 36.60
C LEU A 5 46.00 66.28 35.92
N SER A 6 46.15 67.42 35.23
CA SER A 6 45.03 68.04 34.52
C SER A 6 44.49 67.22 33.33
N ILE A 7 45.35 66.42 32.68
CA ILE A 7 44.94 65.49 31.61
C ILE A 7 44.17 64.32 32.23
N ILE A 8 44.66 63.78 33.35
CA ILE A 8 44.01 62.66 34.05
C ILE A 8 42.61 63.06 34.53
N ASP A 9 42.46 64.26 35.12
CA ASP A 9 41.15 64.71 35.62
C ASP A 9 40.13 64.86 34.48
N ASN A 10 40.53 65.40 33.33
CA ASN A 10 39.64 65.59 32.18
C ASN A 10 39.22 64.27 31.51
N TYR A 11 40.09 63.26 31.46
CA TYR A 11 39.78 61.97 30.81
C TYR A 11 39.24 60.90 31.78
N SER A 12 39.35 61.11 33.09
CA SER A 12 38.87 60.18 34.13
C SER A 12 37.39 59.80 33.94
N LEU A 13 36.54 60.78 33.68
CA LEU A 13 35.11 60.60 33.49
C LEU A 13 34.79 59.79 32.23
N THR A 14 35.53 60.03 31.15
CA THR A 14 35.41 59.27 29.90
C THR A 14 35.72 57.80 30.13
N PHE A 15 36.84 57.48 30.79
CA PHE A 15 37.22 56.08 31.08
C PHE A 15 36.19 55.33 31.94
N ILE A 16 35.61 56.00 32.94
CA ILE A 16 34.55 55.42 33.77
C ILE A 16 33.32 55.10 32.92
N PHE A 17 32.94 56.02 32.03
CA PHE A 17 31.78 55.83 31.15
C PHE A 17 32.00 54.68 30.16
N THR A 18 33.16 54.58 29.52
CA THR A 18 33.48 53.45 28.63
C THR A 18 33.51 52.12 29.37
N GLY A 19 34.04 52.11 30.60
CA GLY A 19 34.05 50.93 31.45
C GLY A 19 32.64 50.46 31.82
N LEU A 20 31.74 51.39 32.14
CA LEU A 20 30.33 51.10 32.43
C LEU A 20 29.60 50.52 31.20
N VAL A 21 29.81 51.11 30.02
CA VAL A 21 29.21 50.62 28.76
C VAL A 21 29.71 49.21 28.45
N MET A 22 31.02 48.96 28.60
CA MET A 22 31.59 47.64 28.38
C MET A 22 31.04 46.62 29.39
N ASN A 23 30.92 46.98 30.66
CA ASN A 23 30.34 46.11 31.68
C ASN A 23 28.87 45.77 31.38
N LEU A 24 28.07 46.76 30.98
CA LEU A 24 26.68 46.56 30.57
C LEU A 24 26.58 45.60 29.37
N PHE A 25 27.48 45.75 28.39
CA PHE A 25 27.55 44.86 27.23
C PHE A 25 27.85 43.41 27.63
N LEU A 26 28.79 43.18 28.56
CA LEU A 26 29.09 41.85 29.09
C LEU A 26 27.88 41.22 29.80
N ILE A 27 27.14 41.99 30.59
CA ILE A 27 25.94 41.50 31.30
C ILE A 27 24.87 41.08 30.29
N ILE A 28 24.66 41.85 29.24
CA ILE A 28 23.72 41.52 28.16
C ILE A 28 24.13 40.22 27.46
N LEU A 29 25.41 40.06 27.12
CA LEU A 29 25.91 38.82 26.52
C LEU A 29 25.72 37.61 27.44
N LEU A 30 25.97 37.77 28.74
CA LEU A 30 25.76 36.71 29.72
C LEU A 30 24.28 36.30 29.79
N ALA A 31 23.37 37.29 29.82
CA ALA A 31 21.93 37.04 29.84
C ALA A 31 21.45 36.31 28.58
N ILE A 32 21.94 36.69 27.40
CA ILE A 32 21.63 36.01 26.14
C ILE A 32 22.14 34.55 26.18
N ASN A 33 23.39 34.33 26.57
CA ASN A 33 23.98 32.99 26.65
C ASN A 33 23.22 32.10 27.65
N TYR A 34 22.86 32.65 28.80
CA TYR A 34 22.06 31.94 29.80
C TYR A 34 20.67 31.58 29.25
N SER A 35 20.00 32.51 28.56
CA SER A 35 18.69 32.27 27.97
C SER A 35 18.72 31.17 26.89
N ILE A 36 19.71 31.21 25.99
CA ILE A 36 19.91 30.19 24.96
C ILE A 36 20.16 28.82 25.62
N THR A 37 21.08 28.76 26.59
CA THR A 37 21.43 27.52 27.28
C THR A 37 20.23 26.94 28.03
N ALA A 38 19.44 27.78 28.70
CA ALA A 38 18.23 27.37 29.41
C ALA A 38 17.19 26.79 28.45
N ASN A 39 16.98 27.43 27.30
CA ASN A 39 16.03 26.98 26.28
C ASN A 39 16.48 25.64 25.65
N LEU A 40 17.77 25.49 25.35
CA LEU A 40 18.33 24.23 24.85
C LEU A 40 18.18 23.10 25.87
N ARG A 41 18.47 23.38 27.14
CA ARG A 41 18.32 22.42 28.23
C ARG A 41 16.87 21.99 28.42
N ASP A 42 15.90 22.90 28.28
CA ASP A 42 14.48 22.55 28.40
C ASP A 42 14.00 21.71 27.22
N LYS A 43 14.38 22.06 25.98
CA LYS A 43 14.10 21.22 24.80
C LYS A 43 14.70 19.83 24.92
N TYR A 44 15.96 19.74 25.34
CA TYR A 44 16.63 18.46 25.61
C TYR A 44 15.89 17.67 26.69
N LYS A 45 15.56 18.30 27.82
CA LYS A 45 14.85 17.66 28.92
C LYS A 45 13.48 17.16 28.48
N ARG A 46 12.74 17.91 27.66
CA ARG A 46 11.43 17.49 27.12
C ARG A 46 11.51 16.30 26.16
N LEU A 47 12.58 16.20 25.36
CA LEU A 47 12.85 15.02 24.52
C LEU A 47 13.22 13.78 25.35
N VAL A 48 13.87 13.97 26.51
CA VAL A 48 14.28 12.89 27.43
C VAL A 48 13.20 12.58 28.49
N LYS A 49 12.20 13.45 28.69
CA LYS A 49 11.20 13.32 29.77
C LYS A 49 10.24 12.18 29.45
N GLY A 50 10.45 11.03 30.10
CA GLY A 50 9.69 9.80 29.87
C GLY A 50 10.58 8.58 29.67
N THR A 51 11.84 8.79 29.28
CA THR A 51 12.87 7.74 29.25
C THR A 51 13.69 7.84 30.54
N SER A 52 13.59 6.82 31.39
CA SER A 52 14.25 6.77 32.70
C SER A 52 15.78 6.76 32.55
N GLY A 53 16.42 7.93 32.49
CA GLY A 53 17.87 8.14 32.66
C GLY A 53 18.84 7.33 31.79
N LYS A 54 18.34 6.44 30.93
CA LYS A 54 19.08 5.52 30.10
C LYS A 54 18.79 5.84 28.64
N ASN A 55 19.80 6.44 28.04
CA ASN A 55 20.19 6.33 26.63
C ASN A 55 19.02 6.39 25.64
N ILE A 56 18.67 7.61 25.22
CA ILE A 56 17.89 7.85 24.00
C ILE A 56 18.45 7.06 22.82
N GLU A 57 19.77 6.88 22.78
CA GLU A 57 20.45 5.99 21.84
C GLU A 57 19.84 4.57 21.82
N ASN A 58 19.57 3.97 22.98
CA ASN A 58 18.95 2.64 23.04
C ASN A 58 17.52 2.65 22.51
N VAL A 59 16.74 3.70 22.81
CA VAL A 59 15.36 3.84 22.31
C VAL A 59 15.36 4.04 20.79
N LEU A 60 16.29 4.84 20.28
CA LEU A 60 16.46 5.07 18.86
C LEU A 60 16.90 3.80 18.14
N MET A 61 17.87 3.06 18.70
CA MET A 61 18.31 1.77 18.18
C MET A 61 17.17 0.75 18.17
N GLU A 62 16.37 0.68 19.24
CA GLU A 62 15.19 -0.19 19.29
C GLU A 62 14.17 0.19 18.21
N HIS A 63 13.98 1.49 17.96
CA HIS A 63 13.10 1.95 16.88
C HIS A 63 13.65 1.62 15.49
N ILE A 64 14.96 1.75 15.27
CA ILE A 64 15.61 1.38 14.01
C ILE A 64 15.42 -0.12 13.77
N THR A 65 15.69 -0.97 14.77
CA THR A 65 15.49 -2.42 14.65
C THR A 65 14.03 -2.77 14.37
N LYS A 66 13.06 -2.10 15.02
CA LYS A 66 11.63 -2.28 14.74
C LYS A 66 11.26 -1.88 13.31
N VAL A 67 11.83 -0.80 12.79
CA VAL A 67 11.60 -0.37 11.40
C VAL A 67 12.17 -1.38 10.41
N GLU A 68 13.37 -1.90 10.66
CA GLU A 68 14.00 -2.94 9.86
C GLU A 68 13.15 -4.24 9.87
N GLU A 69 12.68 -4.66 11.04
CA GLU A 69 11.78 -5.82 11.20
C GLU A 69 10.46 -5.62 10.44
N VAL A 70 9.86 -4.44 10.51
CA VAL A 70 8.65 -4.11 9.74
C VAL A 70 8.93 -4.16 8.24
N GLN A 71 10.09 -3.67 7.79
CA GLN A 71 10.48 -3.71 6.39
C GLN A 71 10.65 -5.15 5.88
N GLU A 72 11.25 -6.03 6.68
CA GLU A 72 11.39 -7.45 6.36
C GLU A 72 10.01 -8.13 6.29
N ASN A 73 9.15 -7.91 7.29
CA ASN A 73 7.79 -8.43 7.30
C ASN A 73 6.96 -7.96 6.09
N LEU A 74 7.13 -6.71 5.66
CA LEU A 74 6.46 -6.18 4.46
C LEU A 74 6.94 -6.89 3.20
N LYS A 75 8.26 -7.13 3.07
CA LYS A 75 8.81 -7.89 1.95
C LYS A 75 8.22 -9.30 1.88
N ASP A 76 8.08 -9.96 3.03
CA ASP A 76 7.45 -11.28 3.13
C ASP A 76 5.97 -11.24 2.75
N ILE A 77 5.23 -10.22 3.17
CA ILE A 77 3.83 -10.03 2.78
C ILE A 77 3.70 -9.84 1.26
N TYR A 78 4.55 -9.00 0.65
CA TYR A 78 4.52 -8.80 -0.80
C TYR A 78 4.80 -10.09 -1.58
N SER A 79 5.78 -10.89 -1.14
CA SER A 79 6.06 -12.18 -1.79
C SER A 79 4.89 -13.16 -1.68
N LYS A 80 4.23 -13.24 -0.52
CA LYS A 80 3.02 -14.05 -0.33
C LYS A 80 1.85 -13.54 -1.19
N MET A 81 1.72 -12.22 -1.32
CA MET A 81 0.66 -11.61 -2.14
C MET A 81 0.86 -11.94 -3.62
N ASP A 82 2.09 -11.88 -4.13
CA ASP A 82 2.42 -12.26 -5.51
C ASP A 82 2.09 -13.74 -5.79
N ILE A 83 2.43 -14.64 -4.85
CA ILE A 83 2.07 -16.06 -4.94
C ILE A 83 0.54 -16.24 -4.97
N LEU A 84 -0.19 -15.48 -4.14
CA LEU A 84 -1.65 -15.54 -4.10
C LEU A 84 -2.29 -15.01 -5.39
N GLU A 85 -1.82 -13.88 -5.91
CA GLU A 85 -2.30 -13.32 -7.19
C GLU A 85 -2.08 -14.31 -8.34
N ASN A 86 -0.90 -14.94 -8.39
CA ASN A 86 -0.58 -15.95 -9.40
C ASN A 86 -1.46 -17.21 -9.27
N ARG A 87 -1.70 -17.71 -8.05
CA ARG A 87 -2.61 -18.84 -7.86
C ARG A 87 -4.06 -18.49 -8.19
N MET A 88 -4.48 -17.27 -7.87
CA MET A 88 -5.82 -16.79 -8.15
C MET A 88 -6.05 -16.58 -9.64
N SER A 89 -5.02 -16.22 -10.43
CA SER A 89 -5.17 -16.05 -11.88
C SER A 89 -5.57 -17.34 -12.60
N PHE A 90 -5.16 -18.51 -12.07
CA PHE A 90 -5.52 -19.84 -12.60
C PHE A 90 -6.77 -20.46 -11.95
N SER A 91 -7.37 -19.78 -10.97
CA SER A 91 -8.58 -20.26 -10.33
C SER A 91 -9.81 -19.89 -11.16
N ILE A 92 -10.83 -20.77 -11.18
CA ILE A 92 -12.11 -20.46 -11.83
C ILE A 92 -12.78 -19.30 -11.08
N GLN A 93 -13.02 -18.21 -11.80
CA GLN A 93 -13.64 -17.00 -11.24
C GLN A 93 -14.67 -16.38 -12.18
N LYS A 94 -14.81 -16.92 -13.40
CA LYS A 94 -15.76 -16.46 -14.40
C LYS A 94 -16.69 -17.61 -14.72
N VAL A 95 -17.96 -17.48 -14.35
CA VAL A 95 -18.97 -18.52 -14.58
C VAL A 95 -20.11 -17.97 -15.42
N GLY A 96 -20.60 -18.76 -16.36
CA GLY A 96 -21.75 -18.45 -17.18
C GLY A 96 -22.62 -19.69 -17.34
N ILE A 97 -23.94 -19.54 -17.15
CA ILE A 97 -24.91 -20.63 -17.28
C ILE A 97 -26.00 -20.28 -18.28
N ILE A 98 -26.33 -21.25 -19.12
CA ILE A 98 -27.49 -21.27 -20.00
C ILE A 98 -28.28 -22.52 -19.68
N ARG A 99 -29.59 -22.36 -19.49
CA ARG A 99 -30.55 -23.46 -19.45
C ARG A 99 -31.41 -23.39 -20.69
N TYR A 100 -31.72 -24.55 -21.25
CA TYR A 100 -32.44 -24.66 -22.50
C TYR A 100 -33.12 -26.02 -22.60
N ASN A 101 -34.02 -26.14 -23.57
CA ASN A 101 -34.59 -27.42 -23.94
C ASN A 101 -33.92 -27.94 -25.22
N ALA A 102 -33.25 -29.09 -25.13
CA ALA A 102 -32.58 -29.71 -26.28
C ALA A 102 -33.55 -30.53 -27.15
N PHE A 103 -34.75 -30.87 -26.63
CA PHE A 103 -35.75 -31.67 -27.30
C PHE A 103 -37.17 -31.16 -26.99
N ASP A 104 -37.96 -30.84 -28.02
CA ASP A 104 -39.30 -30.25 -27.86
C ASP A 104 -40.26 -31.08 -26.96
N ASP A 105 -39.98 -32.37 -26.80
CA ASP A 105 -40.88 -33.37 -26.23
C ASP A 105 -40.71 -33.63 -24.70
N VAL A 106 -39.90 -32.80 -24.01
CA VAL A 106 -39.55 -32.95 -22.57
C VAL A 106 -40.13 -31.83 -21.69
N GLY A 107 -40.71 -30.78 -22.28
CA GLY A 107 -41.53 -29.78 -21.59
C GLY A 107 -40.85 -28.92 -20.51
N SER A 108 -39.53 -29.02 -20.33
CA SER A 108 -38.78 -28.26 -19.31
C SER A 108 -37.34 -28.00 -19.76
N ASP A 109 -36.76 -26.86 -19.35
CA ASP A 109 -35.36 -26.47 -19.62
C ASP A 109 -34.38 -27.25 -18.73
N LEU A 110 -34.35 -28.56 -18.89
CA LEU A 110 -33.52 -29.48 -18.10
C LEU A 110 -32.09 -29.60 -18.67
N SER A 111 -31.88 -29.22 -19.93
CA SER A 111 -30.54 -29.19 -20.51
C SER A 111 -29.82 -27.90 -20.11
N TYR A 112 -28.49 -27.97 -20.01
CA TYR A 112 -27.67 -26.86 -19.55
C TYR A 112 -26.30 -26.83 -20.21
N SER A 113 -25.75 -25.63 -20.34
CA SER A 113 -24.34 -25.39 -20.65
C SER A 113 -23.76 -24.43 -19.61
N ILE A 114 -22.65 -24.83 -19.00
CA ILE A 114 -21.96 -24.08 -17.96
C ILE A 114 -20.53 -23.84 -18.43
N ALA A 115 -20.16 -22.58 -18.63
CA ALA A 115 -18.78 -22.18 -18.87
C ALA A 115 -18.12 -21.77 -17.54
N MET A 116 -16.96 -22.33 -17.26
CA MET A 116 -16.13 -22.04 -16.09
C MET A 116 -14.75 -21.66 -16.56
N LEU A 117 -14.35 -20.39 -16.35
CA LEU A 117 -13.07 -19.86 -16.81
C LEU A 117 -12.28 -19.18 -15.68
N ASP A 118 -10.96 -19.15 -15.87
CA ASP A 118 -9.99 -18.43 -15.05
C ASP A 118 -9.83 -16.95 -15.50
N ASN A 119 -8.84 -16.24 -14.95
CA ASN A 119 -8.57 -14.85 -15.35
C ASN A 119 -8.19 -14.69 -16.82
N ASN A 120 -7.48 -15.69 -17.34
CA ASN A 120 -6.94 -15.74 -18.69
C ASN A 120 -7.96 -16.28 -19.71
N ASN A 121 -9.21 -16.53 -19.29
CA ASN A 121 -10.27 -17.14 -20.09
C ASN A 121 -9.96 -18.59 -20.51
N ASN A 122 -9.15 -19.30 -19.73
CA ASN A 122 -8.96 -20.74 -19.88
C ASN A 122 -9.88 -21.48 -18.92
N GLY A 123 -10.32 -22.67 -19.32
CA GLY A 123 -11.15 -23.50 -18.46
C GLY A 123 -11.91 -24.53 -19.26
N ILE A 124 -13.18 -24.74 -18.89
CA ILE A 124 -14.02 -25.78 -19.47
C ILE A 124 -15.45 -25.30 -19.67
N ILE A 125 -16.13 -25.89 -20.65
CA ILE A 125 -17.57 -25.82 -20.81
C ILE A 125 -18.13 -27.21 -20.53
N LEU A 126 -19.03 -27.31 -19.56
CA LEU A 126 -19.77 -28.52 -19.23
C LEU A 126 -21.18 -28.40 -19.79
N THR A 127 -21.58 -29.34 -20.63
CA THR A 127 -22.92 -29.40 -21.20
C THR A 127 -23.61 -30.68 -20.76
N GLY A 128 -24.83 -30.57 -20.26
CA GLY A 128 -25.71 -31.69 -19.96
C GLY A 128 -26.94 -31.62 -20.84
N ILE A 129 -27.10 -32.59 -21.73
CA ILE A 129 -28.30 -32.75 -22.55
C ILE A 129 -29.20 -33.77 -21.88
N HIS A 130 -30.40 -33.33 -21.48
CA HIS A 130 -31.39 -34.16 -20.82
C HIS A 130 -32.43 -34.65 -21.83
N GLY A 131 -32.42 -35.95 -22.11
CA GLY A 131 -33.45 -36.63 -22.89
C GLY A 131 -34.54 -37.22 -21.99
N ARG A 132 -35.50 -37.93 -22.59
CA ARG A 132 -36.64 -38.54 -21.85
C ARG A 132 -36.21 -39.67 -20.90
N THR A 133 -35.21 -40.45 -21.30
CA THR A 133 -34.76 -41.66 -20.58
C THR A 133 -33.33 -41.56 -20.05
N GLU A 134 -32.51 -40.67 -20.61
CA GLU A 134 -31.10 -40.56 -20.26
C GLU A 134 -30.61 -39.12 -20.29
N THR A 135 -29.51 -38.86 -19.60
CA THR A 135 -28.79 -37.59 -19.63
C THR A 135 -27.38 -37.85 -20.09
N VAL A 136 -26.94 -37.12 -21.11
CA VAL A 136 -25.57 -37.18 -21.60
C VAL A 136 -24.87 -35.90 -21.17
N SER A 137 -23.74 -36.05 -20.47
CA SER A 137 -22.90 -34.93 -20.06
C SER A 137 -21.55 -35.02 -20.74
N TYR A 138 -21.08 -33.91 -21.28
CA TYR A 138 -19.78 -33.81 -21.93
C TYR A 138 -19.11 -32.48 -21.61
N ALA A 139 -17.78 -32.48 -21.64
CA ALA A 139 -16.98 -31.30 -21.35
C ALA A 139 -16.05 -30.97 -22.53
N LYS A 140 -15.97 -29.69 -22.88
CA LYS A 140 -15.07 -29.17 -23.90
C LYS A 140 -14.06 -28.21 -23.27
N PRO A 141 -12.76 -28.36 -23.54
CA PRO A 141 -11.75 -27.43 -23.03
C PRO A 141 -11.87 -26.08 -23.73
N VAL A 142 -11.56 -25.01 -22.99
CA VAL A 142 -11.48 -23.64 -23.50
C VAL A 142 -10.08 -23.11 -23.21
N LYS A 143 -9.45 -22.52 -24.23
CA LYS A 143 -8.16 -21.86 -24.13
C LYS A 143 -8.27 -20.47 -24.77
N ASP A 144 -7.80 -19.45 -24.07
CA ASP A 144 -7.84 -18.05 -24.50
C ASP A 144 -9.26 -17.60 -24.97
N GLY A 145 -10.29 -18.09 -24.29
CA GLY A 145 -11.69 -17.81 -24.62
C GLY A 145 -12.21 -18.45 -25.90
N LYS A 146 -11.54 -19.49 -26.42
CA LYS A 146 -11.96 -20.28 -27.59
C LYS A 146 -11.83 -21.78 -27.32
N SER A 147 -12.65 -22.59 -27.97
CA SER A 147 -12.48 -24.04 -27.96
C SER A 147 -11.97 -24.53 -29.31
N ASN A 148 -11.13 -25.56 -29.30
CA ASN A 148 -10.75 -26.27 -30.54
C ASN A 148 -11.88 -27.16 -31.08
N TYR A 149 -12.93 -27.38 -30.29
CA TYR A 149 -14.11 -28.13 -30.69
C TYR A 149 -15.22 -27.16 -31.11
N ASN A 150 -16.07 -27.59 -32.05
CA ASN A 150 -17.25 -26.83 -32.41
C ASN A 150 -18.19 -26.71 -31.21
N LEU A 151 -18.57 -25.48 -30.89
CA LEU A 151 -19.49 -25.16 -29.80
C LEU A 151 -20.92 -25.03 -30.34
N SER A 152 -21.91 -25.49 -29.59
CA SER A 152 -23.33 -25.21 -29.87
C SER A 152 -23.65 -23.73 -29.59
N VAL A 153 -24.82 -23.29 -30.03
CA VAL A 153 -25.29 -21.91 -29.81
C VAL A 153 -25.37 -21.60 -28.31
N GLU A 154 -25.83 -22.56 -27.50
CA GLU A 154 -25.98 -22.45 -26.06
C GLU A 154 -24.63 -22.44 -25.35
N GLU A 155 -23.67 -23.24 -25.82
CA GLU A 155 -22.30 -23.25 -25.31
C GLU A 155 -21.57 -21.93 -25.58
N VAL A 156 -21.76 -21.36 -26.77
CA VAL A 156 -21.22 -20.04 -27.12
C VAL A 156 -21.84 -18.96 -26.22
N GLN A 157 -23.16 -19.02 -25.99
CA GLN A 157 -23.81 -18.07 -25.08
C GLN A 157 -23.31 -18.20 -23.64
N ALA A 158 -23.12 -19.42 -23.14
CA ALA A 158 -22.58 -19.65 -21.80
C ALA A 158 -21.16 -19.09 -21.67
N LEU A 159 -20.33 -19.29 -22.70
CA LEU A 159 -18.96 -18.78 -22.76
C LEU A 159 -18.92 -17.25 -22.74
N GLU A 160 -19.77 -16.58 -23.53
CA GLU A 160 -19.84 -15.12 -23.52
C GLU A 160 -20.35 -14.58 -22.18
N ARG A 161 -21.35 -15.21 -21.55
CA ARG A 161 -21.82 -14.82 -20.20
C ARG A 161 -20.73 -14.95 -19.15
N ALA A 162 -19.91 -16.01 -19.22
CA ALA A 162 -18.76 -16.16 -18.34
C ALA A 162 -17.75 -15.04 -18.57
N LYS A 163 -17.39 -14.72 -19.82
CA LYS A 163 -16.44 -13.64 -20.14
C LYS A 163 -16.90 -12.27 -19.64
N THR A 164 -18.20 -12.00 -19.64
CA THR A 164 -18.77 -10.75 -19.14
C THR A 164 -19.05 -10.74 -17.64
N ASN A 165 -18.81 -11.85 -16.92
CA ASN A 165 -19.18 -12.03 -15.51
C ASN A 165 -20.64 -11.67 -15.21
N ASP A 166 -21.55 -12.11 -16.10
CA ASP A 166 -22.96 -11.73 -16.01
C ASP A 166 -23.64 -12.25 -14.73
N LEU A 167 -23.25 -13.44 -14.25
CA LEU A 167 -23.81 -14.05 -13.05
C LEU A 167 -23.54 -13.25 -11.78
N ASP A 168 -22.33 -12.73 -11.62
CA ASP A 168 -21.95 -12.03 -10.39
C ASP A 168 -22.33 -10.55 -10.42
N LYS A 169 -22.60 -9.96 -11.60
CA LYS A 169 -22.81 -8.51 -11.81
C LYS A 169 -21.74 -7.61 -11.20
N VAL A 170 -20.62 -8.17 -10.74
CA VAL A 170 -19.49 -7.42 -10.18
C VAL A 170 -18.61 -6.95 -11.34
N LYS A 171 -18.65 -5.64 -11.62
CA LYS A 171 -17.66 -5.02 -12.49
C LYS A 171 -16.31 -5.02 -11.77
N LEU A 172 -15.50 -6.06 -11.99
CA LEU A 172 -14.11 -6.08 -11.56
C LEU A 172 -13.39 -4.93 -12.29
N LYS A 173 -13.10 -3.85 -11.56
CA LYS A 173 -12.29 -2.75 -12.08
C LYS A 173 -10.87 -3.26 -12.30
N GLY A 174 -10.55 -3.51 -13.57
CA GLY A 174 -9.24 -3.40 -14.18
C GLY A 174 -8.09 -4.09 -13.46
N SER A 175 -7.69 -5.24 -14.02
CA SER A 175 -6.28 -5.65 -14.04
C SER A 175 -5.43 -4.41 -14.38
N ARG A 176 -4.52 -4.04 -13.48
CA ARG A 176 -3.53 -3.00 -13.74
C ARG A 176 -2.76 -3.42 -14.99
N SER A 177 -3.09 -2.80 -16.12
CA SER A 177 -2.23 -2.80 -17.30
C SER A 177 -0.86 -2.36 -16.82
N ASN A 178 0.09 -3.28 -16.90
CA ASN A 178 1.50 -3.02 -16.71
C ASN A 178 1.87 -1.88 -17.67
N LYS A 179 2.01 -0.67 -17.13
CA LYS A 179 2.42 0.51 -17.90
C LYS A 179 3.84 0.83 -17.47
N ASP A 180 4.71 0.66 -18.45
CA ASP A 180 5.98 1.34 -18.62
C ASP A 180 7.14 0.84 -17.74
N ASN A 181 7.78 -0.23 -18.24
CA ASN A 181 9.24 -0.24 -18.34
C ASN A 181 9.65 0.91 -19.29
N GLY A 182 10.34 1.91 -18.74
CA GLY A 182 10.98 3.01 -19.46
C GLY A 182 12.02 3.65 -18.54
#